data_AF-A0A960UPS5-F1
#
_entry.id   AF-A0A960UPS5-F1
#
_cell.length_a   1.000
_cell.length_b   1.000
_cell.length_c   1.000
_cell.angle_alpha   90.00
_cell.angle_beta   90.00
_cell.angle_gamma   90.00
#
_symmetry.space_group_name_H-M   'P 1'
#
loop_
_entity.id
_entity.type
_entity.pdbx_description
1 polymer ?
#
loop_
_entity_poly.entity_id
_entity_poly.type
_entity_poly.pdbx_seq_one_letter_code
_entity_poly.pdbx_strand_id
1 'polypeptide(L)'
;LSAEPIDGNVRFQWMRALCPEQRVLHLTDENPQYPEEHPDFWSIWRRSIQRLHPEPLDIVFSSEDYGERLALELGARHVCVDRERSTIPISGTELRNRPLSNYQYLPKPVRPYFHKKIVITGAESTGKTVTSRHLANRFNTVWAHEYAREYLERLGRFVIESDIPDIARGQVALEDKMRLSANRIYFCDTDLMATCVYSNYYFGQTPSAVRQAMDERPGDLYLFMDIDIPWVADPQRDASDMRHHLKEQFMNEIHRYNVPFRIIGGSFSGRLKAAVQAVEDYVSAF
;
A
#
# COMPACT_ATOMS: atom_id res chain seq x y z
N LEU A 1 5.64 -11.38 -16.56
CA LEU A 1 6.56 -12.50 -16.40
C LEU A 1 6.36 -13.08 -15.01
N SER A 2 6.26 -14.39 -14.87
CA SER A 2 5.91 -15.04 -13.59
C SER A 2 7.02 -14.93 -12.52
N ALA A 3 8.26 -14.75 -12.95
CA ALA A 3 9.44 -14.62 -12.08
C ALA A 3 9.69 -13.19 -11.55
N GLU A 4 8.96 -12.20 -12.06
CA GLU A 4 9.17 -10.80 -11.67
C GLU A 4 8.46 -10.46 -10.36
N PRO A 5 9.11 -9.75 -9.43
CA PRO A 5 8.53 -9.42 -8.12
C PRO A 5 7.38 -8.41 -8.20
N ILE A 6 7.22 -7.73 -9.34
CA ILE A 6 6.14 -6.77 -9.60
C ILE A 6 5.52 -7.11 -10.94
N ASP A 7 4.19 -7.22 -10.94
CA ASP A 7 3.39 -7.51 -12.12
C ASP A 7 3.76 -6.62 -13.31
N GLY A 8 3.85 -7.24 -14.51
CA GLY A 8 4.27 -6.55 -15.72
C GLY A 8 3.30 -5.46 -16.16
N ASN A 9 1.99 -5.68 -16.01
CA ASN A 9 1.00 -4.67 -16.36
C ASN A 9 1.08 -3.47 -15.42
N VAL A 10 1.32 -3.67 -14.12
CA VAL A 10 1.58 -2.57 -13.17
C VAL A 10 2.78 -1.73 -13.61
N ARG A 11 3.92 -2.38 -13.94
CA ARG A 11 5.12 -1.68 -14.41
C ARG A 11 4.88 -0.94 -15.72
N PHE A 12 4.12 -1.53 -16.65
CA PHE A 12 3.76 -0.90 -17.91
C PHE A 12 2.94 0.38 -17.70
N GLN A 13 1.96 0.38 -16.79
CA GLN A 13 1.20 1.59 -16.47
C GLN A 13 2.10 2.68 -15.86
N TRP A 14 3.09 2.33 -15.03
CA TRP A 14 4.06 3.30 -14.53
C TRP A 14 4.88 3.95 -15.65
N MET A 15 5.37 3.15 -16.60
CA MET A 15 6.11 3.68 -17.74
C MET A 15 5.24 4.60 -18.61
N ARG A 16 3.99 4.25 -18.86
CA ARG A 16 3.04 5.13 -19.57
C ARG A 16 2.80 6.45 -18.83
N ALA A 17 2.71 6.41 -17.50
CA ALA A 17 2.55 7.62 -16.69
C ALA A 17 3.80 8.50 -16.65
N LEU A 18 5.00 7.89 -16.75
CA LEU A 18 6.28 8.62 -16.79
C LEU A 18 6.59 9.21 -18.16
N CYS A 19 6.10 8.57 -19.23
CA CYS A 19 6.36 8.96 -20.61
C CYS A 19 5.05 9.19 -21.37
N PRO A 20 4.21 10.18 -20.97
CA PRO A 20 2.86 10.33 -21.49
C PRO A 20 2.80 10.72 -22.98
N GLU A 21 3.87 11.30 -23.50
CA GLU A 21 3.97 11.75 -24.90
C GLU A 21 4.68 10.73 -25.81
N GLN A 22 5.22 9.65 -25.24
CA GLN A 22 5.98 8.65 -25.98
C GLN A 22 5.16 7.39 -26.22
N ARG A 23 5.48 6.68 -27.32
CA ARG A 23 4.96 5.33 -27.57
C ARG A 23 5.65 4.34 -26.64
N VAL A 24 4.96 3.94 -25.58
CA VAL A 24 5.43 2.88 -24.67
C VAL A 24 4.90 1.54 -25.15
N LEU A 25 5.80 0.61 -25.48
CA LEU A 25 5.46 -0.76 -25.89
C LEU A 25 5.78 -1.73 -24.75
N HIS A 26 4.91 -2.73 -24.54
CA HIS A 26 5.06 -3.73 -23.47
C HIS A 26 5.47 -5.07 -24.08
N LEU A 27 6.75 -5.45 -23.91
CA LEU A 27 7.21 -6.79 -24.26
C LEU A 27 6.87 -7.77 -23.13
N THR A 28 6.04 -8.77 -23.43
CA THR A 28 5.55 -9.75 -22.44
C THR A 28 6.17 -11.14 -22.63
N ASP A 29 7.13 -11.28 -23.54
CA ASP A 29 7.80 -12.56 -23.83
C ASP A 29 8.72 -12.95 -22.66
N GLU A 30 8.72 -14.24 -22.31
CA GLU A 30 9.66 -14.84 -21.36
C GLU A 30 10.97 -15.16 -22.10
N ASN A 31 11.79 -14.13 -22.30
CA ASN A 31 13.10 -14.26 -22.92
C ASN A 31 14.19 -14.64 -21.90
N PRO A 32 15.27 -15.32 -22.33
CA PRO A 32 16.43 -15.51 -21.47
C PRO A 32 16.97 -14.15 -20.99
N GLN A 33 17.37 -14.08 -19.73
CA GLN A 33 17.87 -12.86 -19.08
C GLN A 33 19.37 -12.63 -19.37
N TYR A 34 20.15 -13.70 -19.52
CA TYR A 34 21.59 -13.62 -19.80
C TYR A 34 22.00 -14.42 -21.05
N PRO A 35 23.01 -13.96 -21.83
CA PRO A 35 23.47 -14.63 -23.05
C PRO A 35 23.84 -16.11 -22.87
N GLU A 36 24.39 -16.48 -21.71
CA GLU A 36 24.78 -17.84 -21.37
C GLU A 36 23.60 -18.79 -21.16
N GLU A 37 22.38 -18.28 -20.95
CA GLU A 37 21.19 -19.10 -20.72
C GLU A 37 20.67 -19.78 -22.00
N HIS A 38 21.00 -19.23 -23.18
CA HIS A 38 20.52 -19.77 -24.45
C HIS A 38 21.44 -19.43 -25.63
N PRO A 39 21.85 -20.40 -26.48
CA PRO A 39 22.74 -20.13 -27.61
C PRO A 39 22.16 -19.12 -28.62
N ASP A 40 20.83 -19.11 -28.78
CA ASP A 40 20.11 -18.17 -29.63
C ASP A 40 19.66 -16.86 -28.93
N PHE A 41 20.22 -16.54 -27.75
CA PHE A 41 19.81 -15.38 -26.92
C PHE A 41 19.51 -14.12 -27.75
N TRP A 42 20.46 -13.71 -28.59
CA TRP A 42 20.36 -12.49 -29.39
C TRP A 42 19.28 -12.56 -30.46
N SER A 43 19.10 -13.72 -31.09
CA SER A 43 18.10 -13.90 -32.15
C SER A 43 16.67 -13.97 -31.57
N ILE A 44 16.53 -14.49 -30.33
CA ILE A 44 15.28 -14.45 -29.57
C ILE A 44 14.91 -13.00 -29.28
N TRP A 45 15.81 -12.24 -28.66
CA TRP A 45 15.59 -10.83 -28.34
C TRP A 45 15.28 -9.98 -29.58
N ARG A 46 16.03 -10.16 -30.67
CA ARG A 46 15.78 -9.48 -31.95
C ARG A 46 14.37 -9.76 -32.47
N ARG A 47 13.94 -11.03 -32.50
CA ARG A 47 12.60 -11.42 -32.98
C ARG A 47 11.49 -10.84 -32.11
N SER A 48 11.64 -10.89 -30.80
CA SER A 48 10.68 -10.30 -29.85
C SER A 48 10.51 -8.81 -30.07
N ILE A 49 11.62 -8.07 -30.18
CA ILE A 49 11.59 -6.62 -30.38
C ILE A 49 10.99 -6.28 -31.75
N GLN A 50 11.42 -6.93 -32.84
CA GLN A 50 10.91 -6.68 -34.19
C GLN A 50 9.42 -7.02 -34.34
N ARG A 51 8.93 -8.03 -33.63
CA ARG A 51 7.49 -8.35 -33.62
C ARG A 51 6.68 -7.24 -32.96
N LEU A 52 7.22 -6.61 -31.92
CA LEU A 52 6.55 -5.53 -31.18
C LEU A 52 6.72 -4.16 -31.86
N HIS A 53 7.86 -3.95 -32.52
CA HIS A 53 8.25 -2.73 -33.21
C HIS A 53 8.89 -3.11 -34.57
N PRO A 54 8.08 -3.31 -35.62
CA PRO A 54 8.56 -3.76 -36.92
C PRO A 54 9.33 -2.68 -37.70
N GLU A 55 9.21 -1.41 -37.30
CA GLU A 55 9.95 -0.31 -37.91
C GLU A 55 11.43 -0.33 -37.51
N PRO A 56 12.36 0.15 -38.36
CA PRO A 56 13.78 0.25 -38.03
C PRO A 56 14.03 1.04 -36.74
N LEU A 57 15.03 0.60 -35.96
CA LEU A 57 15.46 1.26 -34.74
C LEU A 57 16.73 2.06 -35.00
N ASP A 58 16.74 3.34 -34.64
CA ASP A 58 17.91 4.19 -34.83
C ASP A 58 18.92 4.08 -33.68
N ILE A 59 18.42 4.00 -32.45
CA ILE A 59 19.24 4.12 -31.23
C ILE A 59 18.74 3.16 -30.14
N VAL A 60 19.69 2.50 -29.46
CA VAL A 60 19.47 1.76 -28.21
C VAL A 60 20.19 2.49 -27.08
N PHE A 61 19.48 2.77 -25.99
CA PHE A 61 20.04 3.37 -24.78
C PHE A 61 20.17 2.30 -23.69
N SER A 62 21.33 2.21 -23.05
CA SER A 62 21.54 1.33 -21.88
C SER A 62 22.72 1.82 -21.04
N SER A 63 22.81 1.35 -19.80
CA SER A 63 23.99 1.50 -18.95
C SER A 63 24.85 0.23 -18.92
N GLU A 64 24.30 -0.90 -19.38
CA GLU A 64 24.85 -2.24 -19.20
C GLU A 64 25.70 -2.70 -20.39
N ASP A 65 26.65 -3.60 -20.13
CA ASP A 65 27.66 -4.07 -21.09
C ASP A 65 27.04 -4.73 -22.34
N TYR A 66 25.87 -5.35 -22.18
CA TYR A 66 25.14 -5.98 -23.27
C TYR A 66 24.58 -4.98 -24.30
N GLY A 67 24.51 -3.69 -23.97
CA GLY A 67 23.84 -2.67 -24.78
C GLY A 67 24.45 -2.49 -26.17
N GLU A 68 25.79 -2.56 -26.28
CA GLU A 68 26.49 -2.46 -27.56
C GLU A 68 26.16 -3.65 -28.47
N ARG A 69 26.17 -4.86 -27.90
CA ARG A 69 25.82 -6.07 -28.66
C ARG A 69 24.37 -6.06 -29.08
N LEU A 70 23.44 -5.68 -28.21
CA LEU A 70 22.02 -5.57 -28.55
C LEU A 70 21.78 -4.58 -29.69
N ALA A 71 22.43 -3.42 -29.66
CA ALA A 71 22.32 -2.41 -30.72
C ALA A 71 22.79 -2.95 -32.07
N LEU A 72 23.94 -3.65 -32.10
CA LEU A 72 24.44 -4.32 -33.31
C LEU A 72 23.44 -5.33 -33.86
N GLU A 73 22.85 -6.16 -33.00
CA GLU A 73 21.84 -7.16 -33.37
C GLU A 73 20.57 -6.53 -33.95
N LEU A 74 20.24 -5.29 -33.55
CA LEU A 74 19.06 -4.56 -34.01
C LEU A 74 19.35 -3.63 -35.19
N GLY A 75 20.61 -3.52 -35.63
CA GLY A 75 21.03 -2.56 -36.67
C GLY A 75 20.97 -1.10 -36.21
N ALA A 76 21.05 -0.85 -34.90
CA ALA A 76 20.92 0.47 -34.28
C ALA A 76 22.26 0.96 -33.71
N ARG A 77 22.35 2.25 -33.40
CA ARG A 77 23.48 2.84 -32.68
C ARG A 77 23.30 2.69 -31.16
N HIS A 78 24.34 2.26 -30.44
CA HIS A 78 24.30 2.28 -28.98
C HIS A 78 24.64 3.67 -28.42
N VAL A 79 23.90 4.09 -27.40
CA VAL A 79 24.24 5.24 -26.56
C VAL A 79 24.29 4.76 -25.12
N CYS A 80 25.49 4.69 -24.56
CA CYS A 80 25.69 4.37 -23.16
C CYS A 80 25.32 5.58 -22.28
N VAL A 81 24.51 5.37 -21.25
CA VAL A 81 24.04 6.43 -20.33
C VAL A 81 24.44 6.08 -18.90
N ASP A 82 25.17 6.97 -18.23
CA ASP A 82 25.51 6.92 -16.80
C ASP A 82 25.92 5.53 -16.27
N ARG A 83 26.87 4.87 -16.93
CA ARG A 83 27.33 3.51 -16.58
C ARG A 83 27.80 3.39 -15.13
N GLU A 84 28.44 4.43 -14.62
CA GLU A 84 28.94 4.48 -13.24
C GLU A 84 27.85 4.82 -12.21
N ARG A 85 26.61 5.09 -12.66
CA ARG A 85 25.47 5.52 -11.83
C ARG A 85 25.79 6.76 -10.99
N SER A 86 26.55 7.67 -11.57
CA SER A 86 27.02 8.91 -10.93
C SER A 86 25.89 9.91 -10.70
N THR A 87 24.88 9.92 -11.57
CA THR A 87 23.76 10.87 -11.49
C THR A 87 22.68 10.33 -10.55
N ILE A 88 22.35 9.04 -10.68
CA ILE A 88 21.30 8.37 -9.91
C ILE A 88 21.89 7.09 -9.28
N PRO A 89 22.55 7.20 -8.11
CA PRO A 89 23.34 6.13 -7.50
C PRO A 89 22.46 5.14 -6.72
N ILE A 90 21.53 4.48 -7.42
CA ILE A 90 20.59 3.51 -6.85
C ILE A 90 20.35 2.35 -7.82
N SER A 91 19.88 1.21 -7.32
CA SER A 91 19.44 0.08 -8.14
C SER A 91 17.98 -0.26 -7.91
N GLY A 92 17.35 -0.92 -8.89
CA GLY A 92 15.99 -1.44 -8.72
C GLY A 92 15.86 -2.44 -7.57
N THR A 93 16.90 -3.26 -7.33
CA THR A 93 16.94 -4.21 -6.20
C THR A 93 16.95 -3.49 -4.86
N GLU A 94 17.81 -2.49 -4.70
CA GLU A 94 17.89 -1.70 -3.48
C GLU A 94 16.60 -0.93 -3.19
N LEU A 95 15.97 -0.35 -4.23
CA LEU A 95 14.68 0.32 -4.11
C LEU A 95 13.57 -0.63 -3.65
N ARG A 96 13.53 -1.86 -4.16
CA ARG A 96 12.53 -2.86 -3.72
C ARG A 96 12.76 -3.33 -2.29
N ASN A 97 14.02 -3.43 -1.86
CA ASN A 97 14.36 -3.91 -0.52
C ASN A 97 14.14 -2.84 0.56
N ARG A 98 14.44 -1.56 0.26
CA ARG A 98 14.32 -0.44 1.21
C ARG A 98 13.65 0.79 0.57
N PRO A 99 12.37 0.68 0.18
CA PRO A 99 11.69 1.73 -0.59
C PRO A 99 11.45 3.00 0.22
N LEU A 100 11.27 2.93 1.54
CA LEU A 100 10.98 4.11 2.35
C LEU A 100 12.26 4.88 2.66
N SER A 101 13.36 4.17 2.90
CA SER A 101 14.71 4.76 3.02
C SER A 101 15.16 5.43 1.71
N ASN A 102 14.85 4.83 0.56
CA ASN A 102 15.26 5.33 -0.76
C ASN A 102 14.15 6.11 -1.50
N TYR A 103 13.14 6.61 -0.78
CA TYR A 103 11.92 7.18 -1.36
C TYR A 103 12.15 8.34 -2.34
N GLN A 104 13.23 9.11 -2.17
CA GLN A 104 13.60 10.21 -3.07
C GLN A 104 13.87 9.76 -4.51
N TYR A 105 14.31 8.52 -4.70
CA TYR A 105 14.57 7.94 -6.02
C TYR A 105 13.35 7.25 -6.63
N LEU A 106 12.25 7.07 -5.87
CA LEU A 106 11.02 6.49 -6.42
C LEU A 106 10.30 7.50 -7.33
N PRO A 107 10.05 7.15 -8.61
CA PRO A 107 9.26 8.00 -9.50
C PRO A 107 7.83 8.15 -8.98
N LYS A 108 7.21 9.31 -9.19
CA LYS A 108 5.89 9.65 -8.61
C LYS A 108 4.81 8.58 -8.85
N PRO A 109 4.63 7.99 -10.05
CA PRO A 109 3.61 6.97 -10.29
C PRO A 109 3.84 5.65 -9.54
N VAL A 110 5.09 5.40 -9.13
CA VAL A 110 5.51 4.17 -8.43
C VAL A 110 5.33 4.28 -6.92
N ARG A 111 5.48 5.49 -6.36
CA ARG A 111 5.43 5.73 -4.90
C ARG A 111 4.22 5.09 -4.20
N PRO A 112 2.96 5.20 -4.70
CA PRO A 112 1.81 4.62 -4.03
C PRO A 112 1.83 3.10 -3.87
N TYR A 113 2.61 2.39 -4.69
CA TYR A 113 2.79 0.94 -4.57
C TYR A 113 3.60 0.56 -3.33
N PHE A 114 4.53 1.43 -2.92
CA PHE A 114 5.40 1.21 -1.77
C PHE A 114 4.93 1.90 -0.50
N HIS A 115 3.82 2.66 -0.56
CA HIS A 115 3.28 3.29 0.64
C HIS A 115 2.79 2.27 1.65
N LYS A 116 3.04 2.52 2.94
CA LYS A 116 2.63 1.64 4.03
C LYS A 116 1.36 2.12 4.73
N LYS A 117 0.41 1.21 4.95
CA LYS A 117 -0.86 1.42 5.63
C LYS A 117 -0.72 1.14 7.13
N ILE A 118 -0.81 2.17 7.96
CA ILE A 118 -0.80 2.02 9.42
C ILE A 118 -2.24 2.19 9.94
N VAL A 119 -2.81 1.13 10.51
CA VAL A 119 -4.20 1.14 10.97
C VAL A 119 -4.26 1.42 12.45
N ILE A 120 -5.08 2.39 12.84
CA ILE A 120 -5.42 2.67 14.23
C ILE A 120 -6.78 2.00 14.47
N THR A 121 -6.80 0.99 15.33
CA THR A 121 -7.97 0.13 15.54
C THR A 121 -8.29 -0.02 17.03
N GLY A 122 -9.47 -0.57 17.32
CA GLY A 122 -9.97 -0.80 18.67
C GLY A 122 -11.39 -0.29 18.89
N ALA A 123 -11.92 -0.58 20.08
CA ALA A 123 -13.28 -0.22 20.49
C ALA A 123 -13.52 1.31 20.39
N GLU A 124 -14.77 1.71 20.37
CA GLU A 124 -15.18 3.12 20.40
C GLU A 124 -14.63 3.88 21.60
N SER A 125 -14.54 5.21 21.46
CA SER A 125 -14.10 6.11 22.53
C SER A 125 -12.73 5.77 23.15
N THR A 126 -11.80 5.26 22.34
CA THR A 126 -10.40 4.92 22.72
C THR A 126 -9.35 5.91 22.20
N GLY A 127 -9.79 7.00 21.55
CA GLY A 127 -8.89 8.05 21.05
C GLY A 127 -8.30 7.83 19.65
N LYS A 128 -8.82 6.87 18.86
CA LYS A 128 -8.33 6.53 17.52
C LYS A 128 -8.16 7.75 16.60
N THR A 129 -9.21 8.55 16.42
CA THR A 129 -9.20 9.75 15.57
C THR A 129 -8.15 10.76 15.99
N VAL A 130 -7.98 10.94 17.31
CA VAL A 130 -7.00 11.87 17.85
C VAL A 130 -5.59 11.39 17.56
N THR A 131 -5.32 10.09 17.76
CA THR A 131 -4.04 9.46 17.43
C THR A 131 -3.74 9.52 15.94
N SER A 132 -4.68 9.16 15.06
CA SER A 132 -4.47 9.18 13.60
C SER A 132 -4.13 10.57 13.08
N ARG A 133 -4.86 11.59 13.53
CA ARG A 133 -4.56 12.99 13.18
C ARG A 133 -3.20 13.44 13.72
N HIS A 134 -2.87 13.06 14.95
CA HIS A 134 -1.57 13.39 15.55
C HIS A 134 -0.41 12.76 14.75
N LEU A 135 -0.53 11.48 14.41
CA LEU A 135 0.47 10.76 13.62
C LEU A 135 0.61 11.34 12.21
N ALA A 136 -0.50 11.61 11.52
CA ALA A 136 -0.46 12.22 10.18
C ALA A 136 0.32 13.54 10.18
N ASN A 137 0.07 14.40 11.17
CA ASN A 137 0.82 15.66 11.33
C ASN A 137 2.31 15.41 11.64
N ARG A 138 2.61 14.48 12.57
CA ARG A 138 3.99 14.19 13.01
C ARG A 138 4.86 13.60 11.89
N PHE A 139 4.28 12.82 10.99
CA PHE A 139 4.98 12.17 9.87
C PHE A 139 4.80 12.94 8.54
N ASN A 140 4.17 14.12 8.56
CA ASN A 140 3.89 14.94 7.38
C ASN A 140 3.26 14.13 6.24
N THR A 141 2.12 13.50 6.56
CA THR A 141 1.35 12.67 5.64
C THR A 141 -0.15 12.79 5.93
N VAL A 142 -0.97 11.94 5.32
CA VAL A 142 -2.43 11.97 5.40
C VAL A 142 -2.99 10.82 6.25
N TRP A 143 -4.28 10.93 6.58
CA TRP A 143 -5.04 9.86 7.22
C TRP A 143 -6.45 9.75 6.65
N ALA A 144 -6.99 8.53 6.63
CA ALA A 144 -8.38 8.23 6.35
C ALA A 144 -9.17 8.23 7.65
N HIS A 145 -10.26 8.99 7.70
CA HIS A 145 -11.19 9.02 8.84
C HIS A 145 -12.21 7.88 8.81
N GLU A 146 -13.00 7.77 9.89
CA GLU A 146 -13.95 6.68 10.08
C GLU A 146 -15.15 6.97 9.18
N TYR A 147 -15.21 6.32 8.01
CA TYR A 147 -16.26 6.60 7.03
C TYR A 147 -17.66 6.31 7.58
N ALA A 148 -17.78 5.29 8.43
CA ALA A 148 -19.04 4.95 9.11
C ALA A 148 -19.64 6.17 9.85
N ARG A 149 -18.79 6.99 10.49
CA ARG A 149 -19.21 8.17 11.23
C ARG A 149 -19.86 9.20 10.32
N GLU A 150 -19.17 9.57 9.23
CA GLU A 150 -19.69 10.51 8.23
C GLU A 150 -20.98 9.98 7.58
N TYR A 151 -21.00 8.69 7.25
CA TYR A 151 -22.13 8.04 6.62
C TYR A 151 -23.39 8.07 7.50
N LEU A 152 -23.27 7.70 8.79
CA LEU A 152 -24.38 7.64 9.73
C LEU A 152 -24.85 9.04 10.17
N GLU A 153 -23.93 10.00 10.33
CA GLU A 153 -24.28 11.41 10.60
C GLU A 153 -25.19 11.97 9.52
N ARG A 154 -24.90 11.67 8.25
CA ARG A 154 -25.74 12.09 7.12
C ARG A 154 -27.13 11.44 7.13
N LEU A 155 -27.23 10.21 7.61
CA LEU A 155 -28.51 9.49 7.69
C LEU A 155 -29.33 9.88 8.92
N GLY A 156 -28.70 10.40 9.97
CA GLY A 156 -29.38 10.80 11.21
C GLY A 156 -30.02 9.64 11.97
N ARG A 157 -29.52 8.41 11.80
CA ARG A 157 -30.02 7.20 12.47
C ARG A 157 -28.88 6.24 12.83
N PHE A 158 -29.19 5.29 13.71
CA PHE A 158 -28.31 4.15 14.00
C PHE A 158 -28.09 3.26 12.77
N VAL A 159 -26.96 2.56 12.77
CA VAL A 159 -26.58 1.61 11.72
C VAL A 159 -27.58 0.45 11.64
N ILE A 160 -27.91 0.03 10.42
CA ILE A 160 -28.64 -1.21 10.15
C ILE A 160 -27.79 -2.13 9.27
N GLU A 161 -28.12 -3.41 9.23
CA GLU A 161 -27.32 -4.43 8.54
C GLU A 161 -27.08 -4.09 7.05
N SER A 162 -28.07 -3.52 6.37
CA SER A 162 -27.95 -3.15 4.95
C SER A 162 -26.99 -1.99 4.68
N ASP A 163 -26.54 -1.25 5.70
CA ASP A 163 -25.54 -0.19 5.54
C ASP A 163 -24.11 -0.74 5.43
N ILE A 164 -23.85 -1.94 5.96
CA ILE A 164 -22.49 -2.49 6.11
C ILE A 164 -21.71 -2.52 4.78
N PRO A 165 -22.30 -2.96 3.64
CA PRO A 165 -21.59 -2.91 2.36
C PRO A 165 -21.24 -1.50 1.88
N ASP A 166 -22.10 -0.50 2.13
CA ASP A 166 -21.86 0.89 1.73
C ASP A 166 -20.79 1.54 2.60
N ILE A 167 -20.82 1.27 3.91
CA ILE A 167 -19.78 1.69 4.85
C ILE A 167 -18.42 1.11 4.42
N ALA A 168 -18.38 -0.18 4.11
CA ALA A 168 -17.15 -0.85 3.66
C ALA A 168 -16.60 -0.26 2.36
N ARG A 169 -17.46 -0.08 1.34
CA ARG A 169 -17.06 0.55 0.06
C ARG A 169 -16.53 1.97 0.25
N GLY A 170 -17.19 2.76 1.09
CA GLY A 170 -16.76 4.12 1.38
C GLY A 170 -15.42 4.18 2.11
N GLN A 171 -15.21 3.31 3.10
CA GLN A 171 -13.92 3.20 3.79
C GLN A 171 -12.81 2.83 2.81
N VAL A 172 -13.03 1.83 1.95
CA VAL A 172 -12.07 1.42 0.91
C VAL A 172 -11.72 2.57 -0.03
N ALA A 173 -12.72 3.28 -0.54
CA ALA A 173 -12.50 4.40 -1.45
C ALA A 173 -11.72 5.54 -0.79
N LEU A 174 -11.99 5.81 0.49
CA LEU A 174 -11.27 6.81 1.28
C LEU A 174 -9.81 6.39 1.51
N GLU A 175 -9.57 5.14 1.88
CA GLU A 175 -8.22 4.59 2.03
C GLU A 175 -7.40 4.70 0.74
N ASP A 176 -7.98 4.33 -0.40
CA ASP A 176 -7.32 4.43 -1.71
C ASP A 176 -6.95 5.87 -2.07
N LYS A 177 -7.87 6.80 -1.82
CA LYS A 177 -7.61 8.23 -2.05
C LYS A 177 -6.47 8.73 -1.17
N MET A 178 -6.44 8.32 0.10
CA MET A 178 -5.37 8.71 1.03
C MET A 178 -4.02 8.10 0.63
N ARG A 179 -3.99 6.83 0.24
CA ARG A 179 -2.78 6.16 -0.24
C ARG A 179 -2.12 6.91 -1.41
N LEU A 180 -2.91 7.42 -2.35
CA LEU A 180 -2.40 8.20 -3.50
C LEU A 180 -1.83 9.56 -3.11
N SER A 181 -2.31 10.15 -2.01
CA SER A 181 -1.90 11.48 -1.52
C SER A 181 -0.83 11.43 -0.44
N ALA A 182 -0.45 10.23 -0.02
CA ALA A 182 0.43 10.00 1.12
C ALA A 182 1.90 10.31 0.81
N ASN A 183 2.64 10.58 1.88
CA ASN A 183 4.09 10.65 1.88
C ASN A 183 4.65 9.45 2.65
N ARG A 184 5.14 8.44 1.93
CA ARG A 184 5.73 7.18 2.44
C ARG A 184 4.77 6.25 3.18
N ILE A 185 4.01 6.77 4.14
CA ILE A 185 3.05 6.03 4.96
C ILE A 185 1.74 6.79 5.04
N TYR A 186 0.64 6.11 5.36
CA TYR A 186 -0.64 6.76 5.64
C TYR A 186 -1.36 6.05 6.78
N PHE A 187 -2.21 6.80 7.48
CA PHE A 187 -2.92 6.31 8.66
C PHE A 187 -4.40 6.04 8.35
N CYS A 188 -5.00 5.06 9.00
CA CYS A 188 -6.42 4.74 8.87
C CYS A 188 -7.07 4.66 10.25
N ASP A 189 -7.99 5.57 10.56
CA ASP A 189 -8.98 5.43 11.64
C ASP A 189 -10.31 5.15 10.98
N THR A 190 -10.77 3.94 10.79
CA THR A 190 -10.18 2.64 11.08
C THR A 190 -10.05 1.90 9.74
N ASP A 191 -10.14 0.57 9.69
CA ASP A 191 -10.24 -0.19 8.45
C ASP A 191 -11.42 -1.17 8.47
N LEU A 192 -11.51 -2.03 7.46
CA LEU A 192 -12.59 -3.02 7.35
C LEU A 192 -12.62 -4.03 8.50
N MET A 193 -11.56 -4.21 9.28
CA MET A 193 -11.58 -5.06 10.47
C MET A 193 -12.61 -4.54 11.47
N ALA A 194 -12.64 -3.22 11.71
CA ALA A 194 -13.64 -2.64 12.60
C ALA A 194 -15.05 -2.83 12.05
N THR A 195 -15.25 -2.62 10.74
CA THR A 195 -16.54 -2.87 10.10
C THR A 195 -17.01 -4.32 10.30
N CYS A 196 -16.13 -5.30 10.10
CA CYS A 196 -16.43 -6.71 10.33
C CYS A 196 -16.74 -7.02 11.80
N VAL A 197 -15.93 -6.50 12.74
CA VAL A 197 -16.14 -6.71 14.18
C VAL A 197 -17.48 -6.13 14.62
N TYR A 198 -17.81 -4.90 14.23
CA TYR A 198 -19.10 -4.28 14.58
C TYR A 198 -20.28 -4.92 13.86
N SER A 199 -20.12 -5.34 12.60
CA SER A 199 -21.17 -6.07 11.88
C SER A 199 -21.52 -7.37 12.59
N ASN A 200 -20.51 -8.17 12.95
CA ASN A 200 -20.70 -9.38 13.73
C ASN A 200 -21.33 -9.11 15.11
N TYR A 201 -20.91 -8.03 15.78
CA TYR A 201 -21.44 -7.67 17.09
C TYR A 201 -22.93 -7.30 17.04
N TYR A 202 -23.34 -6.42 16.12
CA TYR A 202 -24.71 -5.92 16.04
C TYR A 202 -25.66 -6.88 15.32
N PHE A 203 -25.18 -7.61 14.32
CA PHE A 203 -26.03 -8.39 13.40
C PHE A 203 -25.71 -9.89 13.39
N GLY A 204 -24.73 -10.34 14.17
CA GLY A 204 -24.32 -11.75 14.24
C GLY A 204 -23.54 -12.25 13.02
N GLN A 205 -23.41 -11.43 11.98
CA GLN A 205 -22.73 -11.80 10.74
C GLN A 205 -22.09 -10.59 10.04
N THR A 206 -21.16 -10.88 9.13
CA THR A 206 -20.57 -9.92 8.21
C THR A 206 -20.82 -10.40 6.79
N PRO A 207 -21.31 -9.55 5.88
CA PRO A 207 -21.45 -9.92 4.47
C PRO A 207 -20.13 -10.45 3.89
N SER A 208 -20.18 -11.57 3.17
CA SER A 208 -18.99 -12.26 2.65
C SER A 208 -18.10 -11.36 1.80
N ALA A 209 -18.70 -10.50 0.98
CA ALA A 209 -17.98 -9.52 0.15
C ALA A 209 -17.16 -8.51 0.98
N VAL A 210 -17.65 -8.12 2.17
CA VAL A 210 -16.93 -7.21 3.07
C VAL A 210 -15.76 -7.93 3.74
N ARG A 211 -15.96 -9.19 4.14
CA ARG A 211 -14.88 -10.02 4.68
C ARG A 211 -13.78 -10.29 3.64
N GLN A 212 -14.16 -10.61 2.40
CA GLN A 212 -13.19 -10.75 1.30
C GLN A 212 -12.41 -9.45 1.06
N ALA A 213 -13.09 -8.29 1.03
CA ALA A 213 -12.42 -7.01 0.85
C ALA A 213 -11.45 -6.68 2.00
N MET A 214 -11.74 -7.13 3.22
CA MET A 214 -10.81 -7.05 4.34
C MET A 214 -9.58 -7.95 4.13
N ASP A 215 -9.79 -9.21 3.71
CA ASP A 215 -8.72 -10.19 3.46
C ASP A 215 -7.72 -9.71 2.40
N GLU A 216 -8.18 -8.99 1.38
CA GLU A 216 -7.36 -8.49 0.28
C GLU A 216 -6.54 -7.23 0.64
N ARG A 217 -6.80 -6.60 1.80
CA ARG A 217 -6.30 -5.25 2.11
C ARG A 217 -5.81 -5.08 3.56
N PRO A 218 -4.99 -6.01 4.09
CA PRO A 218 -4.47 -5.90 5.44
C PRO A 218 -3.64 -4.64 5.63
N GLY A 219 -3.67 -4.09 6.83
CA GLY A 219 -2.71 -3.08 7.26
C GLY A 219 -1.30 -3.66 7.35
N ASP A 220 -0.31 -2.80 7.13
CA ASP A 220 1.11 -3.12 7.29
C ASP A 220 1.53 -3.12 8.78
N LEU A 221 0.87 -2.31 9.60
CA LEU A 221 1.01 -2.24 11.07
C LEU A 221 -0.33 -1.85 11.70
N TYR A 222 -0.71 -2.53 12.78
CA TYR A 222 -1.89 -2.20 13.58
C TYR A 222 -1.51 -1.59 14.93
N LEU A 223 -2.07 -0.42 15.24
CA LEU A 223 -2.01 0.21 16.55
C LEU A 223 -3.36 -0.02 17.24
N PHE A 224 -3.42 -1.01 18.11
CA PHE A 224 -4.63 -1.32 18.88
C PHE A 224 -4.73 -0.37 20.09
N MET A 225 -5.71 0.53 20.07
CA MET A 225 -5.95 1.48 21.15
C MET A 225 -6.69 0.78 22.30
N ASP A 226 -6.03 0.63 23.45
CA ASP A 226 -6.58 -0.14 24.57
C ASP A 226 -7.79 0.56 25.23
N ILE A 227 -8.57 -0.18 26.00
CA ILE A 227 -9.79 0.24 26.69
C ILE A 227 -9.55 0.74 28.11
N ASP A 228 -8.29 0.93 28.52
CA ASP A 228 -7.87 1.35 29.87
C ASP A 228 -8.14 2.83 30.20
N ILE A 229 -8.95 3.51 29.39
CA ILE A 229 -9.47 4.86 29.64
C ILE A 229 -10.99 4.82 29.86
N PRO A 230 -11.55 5.75 30.67
CA PRO A 230 -12.99 5.84 30.88
C PRO A 230 -13.74 5.93 29.55
N TRP A 231 -14.82 5.18 29.43
CA TRP A 231 -15.69 5.28 28.26
C TRP A 231 -16.42 6.63 28.27
N VAL A 232 -16.61 7.17 27.08
CA VAL A 232 -17.41 8.38 26.85
C VAL A 232 -18.50 7.99 25.87
N ALA A 233 -19.74 8.40 26.14
CA ALA A 233 -20.90 8.07 25.32
C ALA A 233 -20.67 8.43 23.86
N ASP A 234 -20.79 7.43 22.99
CA ASP A 234 -20.78 7.61 21.54
C ASP A 234 -22.23 7.85 21.09
N PRO A 235 -22.55 8.98 20.43
CA PRO A 235 -23.91 9.26 19.96
C PRO A 235 -24.46 8.22 18.97
N GLN A 236 -23.58 7.41 18.37
CA GLN A 236 -23.90 6.51 17.27
C GLN A 236 -23.91 5.03 17.68
N ARG A 237 -23.42 4.70 18.88
CA ARG A 237 -23.21 3.31 19.32
C ARG A 237 -23.34 3.21 20.84
N ASP A 238 -23.94 2.11 21.29
CA ASP A 238 -24.12 1.79 22.70
C ASP A 238 -23.43 0.45 23.02
N ALA A 239 -22.13 0.49 23.31
CA ALA A 239 -21.32 -0.71 23.59
C ALA A 239 -20.52 -0.63 24.90
N SER A 240 -20.96 0.18 25.88
CA SER A 240 -20.21 0.41 27.13
C SER A 240 -19.91 -0.88 27.90
N ASP A 241 -20.88 -1.80 27.95
CA ASP A 241 -20.81 -3.01 28.79
C ASP A 241 -20.01 -4.15 28.14
N MET A 242 -19.70 -4.01 26.84
CA MET A 242 -19.11 -5.08 26.02
C MET A 242 -17.72 -4.72 25.46
N ARG A 243 -17.08 -3.64 25.96
CA ARG A 243 -15.74 -3.21 25.50
C ARG A 243 -14.68 -4.32 25.60
N HIS A 244 -14.75 -5.15 26.63
CA HIS A 244 -13.86 -6.32 26.78
C HIS A 244 -14.10 -7.37 25.69
N HIS A 245 -15.36 -7.69 25.41
CA HIS A 245 -15.72 -8.62 24.34
C HIS A 245 -15.29 -8.08 22.97
N LEU A 246 -15.53 -6.79 22.69
CA LEU A 246 -15.06 -6.16 21.45
C LEU A 246 -13.54 -6.19 21.35
N LYS A 247 -12.81 -5.90 22.44
CA LYS A 247 -11.35 -6.04 22.49
C LYS A 247 -10.92 -7.46 22.10
N GLU A 248 -11.54 -8.49 22.66
CA GLU A 248 -11.24 -9.89 22.29
C GLU A 248 -11.50 -10.16 20.80
N GLN A 249 -12.61 -9.68 20.23
CA GLN A 249 -12.92 -9.84 18.80
C GLN A 249 -11.86 -9.18 17.91
N PHE A 250 -11.46 -7.94 18.22
CA PHE A 250 -10.39 -7.26 17.50
C PHE A 250 -9.06 -8.01 17.61
N MET A 251 -8.69 -8.46 18.81
CA MET A 251 -7.45 -9.20 19.02
C MET A 251 -7.43 -10.53 18.27
N ASN A 252 -8.58 -11.23 18.21
CA ASN A 252 -8.73 -12.46 17.45
C ASN A 252 -8.51 -12.23 15.95
N GLU A 253 -9.10 -11.18 15.37
CA GLU A 253 -8.87 -10.84 13.97
C GLU A 253 -7.40 -10.43 13.73
N ILE A 254 -6.80 -9.59 14.57
CA ILE A 254 -5.36 -9.22 14.46
C ILE A 254 -4.46 -10.46 14.46
N HIS A 255 -4.68 -11.40 15.39
CA HIS A 255 -3.90 -12.63 15.46
C HIS A 255 -4.13 -13.54 14.24
N ARG A 256 -5.36 -13.59 13.72
CA ARG A 256 -5.70 -14.37 12.52
C ARG A 256 -4.92 -13.94 11.29
N TYR A 257 -4.73 -12.63 11.10
CA TYR A 257 -3.98 -12.11 9.95
C TYR A 257 -2.46 -12.15 10.11
N ASN A 258 -1.96 -12.50 11.31
CA ASN A 258 -0.53 -12.49 11.63
C ASN A 258 0.16 -11.16 11.24
N VAL A 259 -0.56 -10.06 11.42
CA VAL A 259 -0.08 -8.72 11.11
C VAL A 259 0.73 -8.15 12.26
N PRO A 260 1.81 -7.39 12.00
CA PRO A 260 2.50 -6.65 13.05
C PRO A 260 1.54 -5.73 13.78
N PHE A 261 1.55 -5.77 15.12
CA PHE A 261 0.73 -4.87 15.91
C PHE A 261 1.41 -4.40 17.20
N ARG A 262 0.88 -3.32 17.77
CA ARG A 262 1.22 -2.78 19.10
C ARG A 262 -0.05 -2.38 19.83
N ILE A 263 -0.13 -2.75 21.11
CA ILE A 263 -1.18 -2.29 22.02
C ILE A 263 -0.76 -0.94 22.59
N ILE A 264 -1.64 0.06 22.49
CA ILE A 264 -1.40 1.45 22.89
C ILE A 264 -2.36 1.80 24.04
N GLY A 265 -1.81 1.82 25.26
CA GLY A 265 -2.56 2.13 26.49
C GLY A 265 -1.90 3.25 27.32
N GLY A 266 -2.48 3.50 28.49
CA GLY A 266 -2.02 4.47 29.47
C GLY A 266 -2.61 5.87 29.30
N SER A 267 -1.91 6.85 29.87
CA SER A 267 -2.32 8.26 29.80
C SER A 267 -2.39 8.76 28.36
N PHE A 268 -3.18 9.82 28.12
CA PHE A 268 -3.31 10.42 26.79
C PHE A 268 -1.95 10.77 26.15
N SER A 269 -1.05 11.43 26.90
CA SER A 269 0.29 11.73 26.39
C SER A 269 1.15 10.47 26.18
N GLY A 270 1.01 9.47 27.06
CA GLY A 270 1.71 8.19 26.93
C GLY A 270 1.34 7.44 25.66
N ARG A 271 0.04 7.40 25.33
CA ARG A 271 -0.51 6.77 24.12
C ARG A 271 0.07 7.38 22.85
N LEU A 272 0.09 8.72 22.75
CA LEU A 272 0.64 9.40 21.58
C LEU A 272 2.14 9.12 21.41
N LYS A 273 2.91 9.15 22.50
CA LYS A 273 4.35 8.81 22.48
C LYS A 273 4.58 7.36 22.05
N ALA A 274 3.83 6.41 22.61
CA ALA A 274 3.94 5.00 22.27
C ALA A 274 3.54 4.74 20.80
N ALA A 275 2.50 5.40 20.30
CA ALA A 275 2.09 5.30 18.91
C ALA A 275 3.15 5.86 17.95
N VAL A 276 3.75 7.01 18.25
CA VAL A 276 4.86 7.55 17.45
C VAL A 276 6.04 6.59 17.43
N GLN A 277 6.47 6.07 18.59
CA GLN A 277 7.58 5.12 18.67
C GLN A 277 7.31 3.86 17.85
N ALA A 278 6.11 3.30 17.96
CA ALA A 278 5.73 2.11 17.19
C ALA A 278 5.84 2.32 15.67
N VAL A 279 5.48 3.51 15.19
CA VAL A 279 5.58 3.85 13.76
C VAL A 279 7.04 4.11 13.36
N GLU A 280 7.83 4.79 14.20
CA GLU A 280 9.27 5.01 13.94
C GLU A 280 10.03 3.68 13.85
N ASP A 281 9.79 2.76 14.80
CA ASP A 281 10.37 1.42 14.79
C ASP A 281 10.02 0.68 13.51
N TYR A 282 8.74 0.72 13.11
CA TYR A 282 8.26 0.05 11.90
C TYR A 282 8.89 0.64 10.63
N VAL A 283 8.87 1.96 10.47
CA VAL A 283 9.37 2.64 9.27
C VAL A 283 10.89 2.48 9.13
N SER A 284 11.63 2.45 10.24
CA SER A 284 13.09 2.30 10.22
C SER A 284 13.57 0.96 9.61
N ALA A 285 12.69 -0.03 9.55
CA ALA A 285 12.96 -1.33 8.95
C ALA A 285 12.89 -1.33 7.40
N PHE A 286 12.41 -0.26 6.76
CA PHE A 286 12.16 -0.16 5.30
C PHE A 286 12.81 1.09 4.66
#